data_AF-A0A0S1AW97-F1
#
_entry.id   AF-A0A0S1AW97-F1
#
_cell.length_a   1.000
_cell.length_b   1.000
_cell.length_c   1.000
_cell.angle_alpha   90.00
_cell.angle_beta   90.00
_cell.angle_gamma   90.00
#
_symmetry.space_group_name_H-M   'P 1'
#
loop_
_entity.id
_entity.type
_entity.pdbx_description
1 polymer ?
#
loop_
_entity_poly.entity_id
_entity_poly.type
_entity_poly.pdbx_seq_one_letter_code
_entity_poly.pdbx_strand_id
1 'polypeptide(L)'
;MAQDPAAADLLAAQQAVERADRADADQYAPDTIALARQQLEQAQRAAGDRRERKQAPLLAQRAAVDADLARAQSEEAVALAMLAQRRAEVERLQRQLATGEGH
;
A
#
# COMPACT_ATOMS: atom_id res chain seq x y z
N MET A 1 0.11 33.69 -2.77
CA MET A 1 -0.74 32.63 -3.34
C MET A 1 -1.19 31.77 -2.18
N ALA A 2 -2.50 31.63 -1.94
CA ALA A 2 -2.99 30.72 -0.90
C ALA A 2 -2.75 29.28 -1.40
N GLN A 3 -2.09 28.46 -0.59
CA GLN A 3 -2.03 27.02 -0.84
C GLN A 3 -3.46 26.50 -0.80
N ASP A 4 -3.94 25.95 -1.91
CA ASP A 4 -5.26 25.31 -1.96
C ASP A 4 -5.15 24.01 -1.15
N PRO A 5 -5.80 23.88 0.02
CA PRO A 5 -5.69 22.69 0.86
C PRO A 5 -6.14 21.43 0.11
N ALA A 6 -7.07 21.56 -0.85
CA ALA A 6 -7.48 20.45 -1.70
C ALA A 6 -6.34 19.95 -2.60
N ALA A 7 -5.44 20.84 -3.05
CA ALA A 7 -4.29 20.45 -3.85
C ALA A 7 -3.24 19.69 -3.02
N ALA A 8 -3.06 20.07 -1.75
CA ALA A 8 -2.14 19.37 -0.84
C ALA A 8 -2.63 17.94 -0.54
N ASP A 9 -3.92 17.77 -0.24
CA ASP A 9 -4.51 16.46 0.04
C ASP A 9 -4.48 15.55 -1.21
N LEU A 10 -4.77 16.09 -2.40
CA LEU A 10 -4.67 15.35 -3.66
C LEU A 10 -3.25 14.84 -3.93
N LEU A 11 -2.25 15.69 -3.70
CA LEU A 11 -0.85 15.31 -3.84
C LEU A 11 -0.48 14.22 -2.83
N ALA A 12 -0.91 14.33 -1.58
CA ALA A 12 -0.66 13.33 -0.55
C ALA A 12 -1.28 11.97 -0.90
N ALA A 13 -2.52 11.97 -1.40
CA ALA A 13 -3.21 10.77 -1.86
C ALA A 13 -2.51 10.12 -3.06
N GLN A 14 -2.05 10.92 -4.02
CA GLN A 14 -1.31 10.40 -5.17
C GLN A 14 0.01 9.76 -4.75
N GLN A 15 0.76 10.41 -3.86
CA GLN A 15 1.98 9.84 -3.29
C GLN A 15 1.72 8.55 -2.49
N ALA A 16 0.60 8.45 -1.77
CA ALA A 16 0.25 7.25 -1.03
C ALA A 16 -0.03 6.07 -1.98
N VAL A 17 -0.80 6.29 -3.05
CA VAL A 17 -1.05 5.28 -4.08
C VAL A 17 0.26 4.83 -4.73
N GLU A 18 1.14 5.75 -5.11
CA GLU A 18 2.45 5.40 -5.67
C GLU A 18 3.31 4.56 -4.70
N ARG A 19 3.27 4.85 -3.39
CA ARG A 19 3.99 4.04 -2.39
C ARG A 19 3.40 2.64 -2.27
N ALA A 20 2.09 2.49 -2.35
CA ALA A 20 1.41 1.20 -2.33
C ALA A 20 1.75 0.38 -3.58
N ASP A 21 1.77 1.01 -4.76
CA ASP A 21 2.15 0.36 -6.02
C ASP A 21 3.59 -0.17 -5.96
N ARG A 22 4.53 0.63 -5.43
CA ARG A 22 5.93 0.19 -5.22
C ARG A 22 6.08 -0.94 -4.21
N ALA A 23 5.11 -1.10 -3.33
CA ALA A 23 5.08 -2.19 -2.36
C ALA A 23 4.41 -3.44 -2.94
N ASP A 24 4.04 -3.47 -4.22
CA ASP A 24 3.32 -4.57 -4.86
C ASP A 24 1.90 -4.77 -4.29
N ALA A 25 1.24 -3.69 -3.86
CA ALA A 25 -0.13 -3.76 -3.34
C ALA A 25 -1.13 -4.33 -4.37
N ASP A 26 -0.86 -4.22 -5.68
CA ASP A 26 -1.66 -4.89 -6.72
C ASP A 26 -1.65 -6.43 -6.59
N GLN A 27 -0.57 -7.00 -6.04
CA GLN A 27 -0.45 -8.44 -5.83
C GLN A 27 -1.05 -8.88 -4.48
N TYR A 28 -0.81 -8.11 -3.42
CA TYR A 28 -1.08 -8.55 -2.04
C TYR A 28 -2.31 -7.88 -1.42
N ALA A 29 -2.78 -6.76 -1.96
CA ALA A 29 -3.93 -6.01 -1.47
C ALA A 29 -4.78 -5.42 -2.63
N PRO A 30 -5.19 -6.23 -3.63
CA PRO A 30 -5.80 -5.74 -4.87
C PRO A 30 -7.10 -4.95 -4.64
N ASP A 31 -7.94 -5.40 -3.71
CA ASP A 31 -9.21 -4.74 -3.41
C ASP A 31 -8.99 -3.37 -2.76
N THR A 32 -8.06 -3.29 -1.81
CA THR A 32 -7.75 -2.07 -1.06
C THR A 32 -7.11 -1.02 -1.99
N ILE A 33 -6.15 -1.41 -2.83
CA ILE A 33 -5.52 -0.48 -3.77
C ILE A 33 -6.49 -0.01 -4.87
N ALA A 34 -7.38 -0.88 -5.34
CA ALA A 34 -8.44 -0.50 -6.28
C ALA A 34 -9.38 0.55 -5.68
N LEU A 35 -9.78 0.38 -4.42
CA LEU A 35 -10.60 1.35 -3.70
C LEU A 35 -9.90 2.70 -3.55
N ALA A 36 -8.62 2.70 -3.16
CA ALA A 36 -7.82 3.93 -3.03
C ALA A 36 -7.72 4.70 -4.36
N ARG A 37 -7.43 3.98 -5.46
CA ARG A 37 -7.37 4.56 -6.82
C ARG A 37 -8.71 5.16 -7.22
N GLN A 38 -9.81 4.44 -7.00
CA GLN A 38 -11.15 4.92 -7.30
C GLN A 38 -11.51 6.20 -6.52
N GLN A 39 -11.12 6.28 -5.25
CA GLN A 39 -11.36 7.47 -4.42
C GLN A 39 -10.49 8.65 -4.86
N LEU A 40 -9.23 8.42 -5.22
CA LEU A 40 -8.34 9.45 -5.77
C LEU A 40 -8.90 10.05 -7.05
N GLU A 41 -9.41 9.24 -7.96
CA GLU A 41 -10.07 9.73 -9.18
C GLU A 41 -11.32 10.56 -8.88
N GLN A 42 -12.12 10.16 -7.88
CA GLN A 42 -13.27 10.93 -7.44
C GLN A 42 -12.84 12.27 -6.85
N ALA A 43 -11.76 12.28 -6.05
CA ALA A 43 -11.22 13.50 -5.46
C ALA A 43 -10.74 14.49 -6.54
N GLN A 44 -10.04 13.99 -7.57
CA GLN A 44 -9.55 14.80 -8.69
C GLN A 44 -10.72 15.41 -9.48
N ARG A 45 -11.76 14.61 -9.76
CA ARG A 45 -12.99 15.09 -10.40
C ARG A 45 -13.68 16.16 -9.57
N ALA A 46 -13.86 15.90 -8.27
CA ALA A 46 -14.50 16.81 -7.34
C ALA A 46 -13.74 18.15 -7.24
N ALA A 47 -12.41 18.15 -7.29
CA ALA A 47 -11.61 19.38 -7.25
C ALA A 47 -11.84 20.30 -8.48
N GLY A 48 -12.12 19.68 -9.64
CA GLY A 48 -12.47 20.35 -10.89
C GLY A 48 -13.86 20.97 -10.90
N ASP A 49 -14.82 20.41 -10.16
CA ASP A 49 -16.19 20.92 -10.06
C ASP A 49 -16.35 21.92 -8.90
N ARG A 50 -16.81 23.15 -9.18
CA ARG A 50 -17.07 24.15 -8.13
C ARG A 50 -18.03 23.69 -7.04
N ARG A 51 -19.01 22.85 -7.36
CA ARG A 51 -20.01 22.35 -6.41
C ARG A 51 -19.42 21.26 -5.52
N GLU A 52 -18.55 20.43 -6.07
CA GLU A 52 -17.98 19.27 -5.38
C GLU A 52 -16.61 19.53 -4.77
N ARG A 53 -15.97 20.66 -5.08
CA ARG A 53 -14.61 21.01 -4.61
C ARG A 53 -14.41 20.87 -3.11
N LYS A 54 -15.46 21.10 -2.31
CA LYS A 54 -15.42 20.94 -0.85
C LYS A 54 -15.28 19.47 -0.40
N GLN A 55 -15.65 18.51 -1.24
CA GLN A 55 -15.56 17.07 -0.99
C GLN A 55 -14.20 16.50 -1.39
N ALA A 56 -13.46 17.17 -2.27
CA ALA A 56 -12.16 16.69 -2.77
C ALA A 56 -11.14 16.40 -1.64
N PRO A 57 -10.98 17.25 -0.60
CA PRO A 57 -10.12 16.95 0.54
C PRO A 57 -10.47 15.62 1.23
N LEU A 58 -11.76 15.39 1.51
CA LEU A 58 -12.22 14.18 2.20
C LEU A 58 -11.97 12.92 1.37
N LEU A 59 -12.26 12.98 0.07
CA LEU A 59 -12.03 11.86 -0.85
C LEU A 59 -10.53 11.56 -0.99
N ALA A 60 -9.69 12.59 -1.07
CA ALA A 60 -8.25 12.43 -1.15
C ALA A 60 -7.67 11.84 0.15
N GLN A 61 -8.11 12.30 1.31
CA GLN A 61 -7.65 11.75 2.59
C GLN A 61 -8.05 10.27 2.75
N ARG A 62 -9.27 9.89 2.34
CA ARG A 62 -9.67 8.48 2.31
C ARG A 62 -8.79 7.66 1.38
N ALA A 63 -8.54 8.17 0.17
CA ALA A 63 -7.68 7.49 -0.79
C ALA A 63 -6.26 7.29 -0.24
N ALA A 64 -5.73 8.28 0.48
CA ALA A 64 -4.42 8.18 1.12
C ALA A 64 -4.39 7.09 2.21
N VAL A 65 -5.41 7.05 3.08
CA VAL A 65 -5.53 6.05 4.15
C VAL A 65 -5.66 4.64 3.58
N ASP A 66 -6.52 4.44 2.57
CA ASP A 66 -6.71 3.14 1.94
C ASP A 66 -5.45 2.68 1.19
N ALA A 67 -4.73 3.60 0.52
CA ALA A 67 -3.45 3.28 -0.10
C ALA A 67 -2.38 2.90 0.92
N ASP A 68 -2.26 3.65 2.02
CA ASP A 68 -1.31 3.31 3.09
C ASP A 68 -1.66 1.97 3.78
N LEU A 69 -2.95 1.64 3.90
CA LEU A 69 -3.41 0.32 4.35
C LEU A 69 -3.00 -0.79 3.36
N ALA A 70 -3.23 -0.59 2.06
CA ALA A 70 -2.85 -1.55 1.02
C ALA A 70 -1.34 -1.81 1.03
N ARG A 71 -0.53 -0.75 1.22
CA ARG A 71 0.91 -0.85 1.41
C ARG A 71 1.28 -1.71 2.62
N ALA A 72 0.66 -1.46 3.77
CA ALA A 72 0.95 -2.20 4.99
C ALA A 72 0.62 -3.70 4.86
N GLN A 73 -0.50 -4.02 4.22
CA GLN A 73 -0.89 -5.40 3.91
C GLN A 73 0.15 -6.08 3.00
N SER A 74 0.67 -5.34 2.02
CA SER A 74 1.70 -5.85 1.12
C SER A 74 3.03 -6.11 1.83
N GLU A 75 3.49 -5.14 2.64
CA GLU A 75 4.68 -5.27 3.47
C GLU A 75 4.57 -6.46 4.44
N GLU A 76 3.39 -6.66 5.03
CA GLU A 76 3.09 -7.82 5.88
C GLU A 76 3.21 -9.14 5.12
N ALA A 77 2.60 -9.25 3.94
CA ALA A 77 2.65 -10.46 3.13
C ALA A 77 4.09 -10.83 2.75
N VAL A 78 4.89 -9.83 2.34
CA VAL A 78 6.32 -10.02 2.05
C VAL A 78 7.08 -10.48 3.29
N ALA A 79 6.85 -9.85 4.45
CA ALA A 79 7.51 -10.22 5.70
C ALA A 79 7.18 -11.66 6.13
N LEU A 80 5.91 -12.08 5.98
CA LEU A 80 5.47 -13.44 6.26
C LEU A 80 6.11 -14.46 5.32
N ALA A 81 6.22 -14.14 4.02
CA ALA A 81 6.91 -15.00 3.05
C ALA A 81 8.40 -15.17 3.40
N MET A 82 9.09 -14.09 3.74
CA MET A 82 10.48 -14.13 4.18
C MET A 82 10.65 -14.95 5.47
N LEU A 83 9.72 -14.84 6.42
CA LEU A 83 9.73 -15.62 7.65
C LEU A 83 9.57 -17.11 7.37
N ALA A 84 8.63 -17.49 6.51
CA ALA A 84 8.41 -18.88 6.12
C ALA A 84 9.66 -19.48 5.45
N GLN A 85 10.28 -18.74 4.52
CA GLN A 85 11.51 -19.16 3.86
C GLN A 85 12.64 -19.42 4.87
N ARG A 86 12.87 -18.48 5.79
CA ARG A 86 13.92 -18.61 6.82
C ARG A 86 13.68 -19.81 7.74
N ARG A 87 12.42 -20.09 8.10
CA ARG A 87 12.07 -21.28 8.90
C ARG A 87 12.39 -22.58 8.16
N ALA A 88 12.03 -22.67 6.89
CA ALA A 88 12.32 -23.85 6.07
C ALA A 88 13.84 -24.07 5.90
N GLU A 89 14.62 -23.00 5.79
CA GLU A 89 16.08 -23.05 5.75
C GLU A 89 16.66 -23.56 7.07
N VAL A 90 16.22 -23.02 8.21
CA VAL A 90 16.66 -23.49 9.54
C VAL A 90 16.33 -24.96 9.74
N GLU A 91 15.12 -25.41 9.39
CA GLU A 91 14.75 -26.83 9.48
C GLU A 91 15.61 -27.72 8.58
N ARG A 92 15.95 -27.26 7.37
CA ARG A 92 16.85 -27.98 6.48
C ARG A 92 18.25 -28.12 7.09
N LEU A 93 18.80 -27.03 7.62
CA LEU A 93 20.11 -27.04 8.26
C LEU A 93 20.13 -27.94 9.51
N GLN A 94 19.08 -27.88 10.34
CA GLN A 94 18.94 -28.75 11.50
C GLN A 94 18.89 -30.23 11.12
N ARG A 95 18.17 -30.59 10.05
CA ARG A 95 18.16 -31.97 9.53
C ARG A 95 19.53 -32.42 9.05
N GLN A 96 20.25 -31.59 8.29
CA GLN A 96 21.61 -31.91 7.81
C GLN A 96 22.60 -32.14 8.97
N LEU A 97 22.51 -31.33 10.03
CA LEU A 97 23.31 -31.51 11.23
C LEU A 97 22.93 -32.80 11.98
N ALA A 98 21.65 -33.17 12.01
CA ALA A 98 21.17 -34.38 12.67
C ALA A 98 21.50 -35.68 11.90
N THR A 99 21.54 -35.65 10.57
CA THR A 99 21.89 -36.81 9.74
C THR A 99 23.39 -37.04 9.60
N GLY A 100 24.22 -36.14 10.13
CA GLY A 100 25.67 -36.34 10.23
C GLY A 100 26.43 -36.27 8.90
N GLU A 101 25.87 -35.66 7.84
CA GLU A 101 26.57 -35.41 6.56
C GLU A 101 27.57 -34.25 6.66
N GLY A 102 28.27 -34.16 7.79
CA GLY A 102 29.29 -33.16 8.13
C GLY A 102 30.60 -33.76 8.63
N HIS A 103 30.85 -35.04 8.38
CA HIS A 103 32.12 -35.73 8.67
C HIS A 103 32.60 -36.54 7.48
#